data_AF-A0A3D5DD06-F1
#
_entry.id   AF-A0A3D5DD06-F1
#
_cell.length_a   1.000
_cell.length_b   1.000
_cell.length_c   1.000
_cell.angle_alpha   90.00
_cell.angle_beta   90.00
_cell.angle_gamma   90.00
#
_symmetry.space_group_name_H-M   'P 1'
#
loop_
_entity.id
_entity.type
_entity.pdbx_description
1 polymer ?
#
loop_
_entity_poly.entity_id
_entity_poly.type
_entity_poly.pdbx_seq_one_letter_code
_entity_poly.pdbx_strand_id
1 'polypeptide(L)' 'RGALVPGVTVFGFVTHPFVSHFGDSWLAQGSIQVQFRKPVYVGEVLSVESTSKEDLGEVNLYVKVYNPDGEVCVVA' A
#
# COMPACT_ATOMS: atom_id res chain seq x y z
N ARG A 1 -21.36 4.17 7.89
CA ARG A 1 -20.18 3.54 7.25
C ARG A 1 -20.66 2.85 5.98
N GLY A 2 -19.91 2.98 4.87
CA GLY A 2 -20.26 2.36 3.58
C GLY A 2 -20.02 0.86 3.54
N ALA A 3 -20.12 0.26 2.35
CA ALA A 3 -19.76 -1.15 2.16
C ALA A 3 -18.25 -1.37 2.40
N LEU A 4 -17.88 -2.56 2.88
CA LEU A 4 -16.48 -2.95 3.02
C LEU A 4 -15.81 -3.00 1.64
N VAL A 5 -14.67 -2.36 1.49
CA VAL A 5 -13.86 -2.42 0.27
C VAL A 5 -13.09 -3.74 0.26
N PRO A 6 -13.13 -4.53 -0.83
CA PRO A 6 -12.36 -5.76 -0.94
C PRO A 6 -10.84 -5.52 -0.80
N GLY A 7 -10.14 -6.43 -0.13
CA GLY A 7 -8.69 -6.32 0.08
C GLY A 7 -7.90 -6.19 -1.21
N VAL A 8 -8.35 -6.83 -2.31
CA VAL A 8 -7.70 -6.72 -3.63
C VAL A 8 -7.79 -5.31 -4.23
N THR A 9 -8.85 -4.56 -3.94
CA THR A 9 -8.98 -3.16 -4.39
C THR A 9 -7.99 -2.29 -3.62
N VAL A 10 -7.91 -2.46 -2.30
CA VAL A 10 -6.96 -1.73 -1.46
C VAL A 10 -5.51 -2.12 -1.79
N PHE A 11 -5.26 -3.39 -2.13
CA PHE A 11 -3.98 -3.87 -2.65
C PHE A 11 -3.54 -3.10 -3.90
N GLY A 12 -4.46 -2.82 -4.82
CA GLY A 12 -4.16 -1.98 -6.00
C GLY A 12 -3.58 -0.62 -5.62
N PHE A 13 -4.11 0.04 -4.59
CA PHE A 13 -3.56 1.32 -4.09
C PHE A 13 -2.14 1.17 -3.53
N VAL A 14 -1.88 0.04 -2.85
CA VAL A 14 -0.55 -0.28 -2.33
C VAL A 14 0.45 -0.51 -3.45
N THR A 15 0.07 -1.12 -4.57
CA THR A 15 1.01 -1.36 -5.68
C THR A 15 1.51 -0.08 -6.36
N HIS A 16 0.72 1.00 -6.34
CA HIS A 16 1.08 2.26 -7.01
C HIS A 16 2.45 2.82 -6.59
N PRO A 17 2.76 2.99 -5.28
CA PRO A 17 4.09 3.43 -4.86
C PRO A 17 5.22 2.45 -5.22
N PHE A 18 4.99 1.13 -5.24
CA PHE A 18 6.01 0.17 -5.69
C PHE A 18 6.31 0.30 -7.17
N VAL A 19 5.30 0.40 -8.03
CA VAL A 19 5.50 0.63 -9.47
C VAL A 19 6.16 1.99 -9.71
N SER A 20 5.74 3.03 -8.97
CA SER A 20 6.33 4.37 -9.09
C SER A 20 7.81 4.41 -8.70
N HIS A 21 8.24 3.55 -7.76
CA HIS A 21 9.60 3.53 -7.25
C HIS A 21 10.52 2.58 -8.03
N PHE A 22 10.06 1.36 -8.34
CA PHE A 22 10.87 0.30 -8.97
C PHE A 22 10.62 0.13 -10.47
N GLY A 23 9.59 0.77 -11.02
CA GLY A 23 9.24 0.72 -12.44
C GLY A 23 8.49 -0.54 -12.89
N ASP A 24 8.19 -0.59 -14.18
CA ASP A 24 7.32 -1.61 -14.80
C ASP A 24 7.89 -3.03 -14.72
N SER A 25 9.22 -3.18 -14.66
CA SER A 25 9.84 -4.49 -14.46
C SER A 25 9.46 -5.12 -13.13
N TRP A 26 9.23 -4.31 -12.09
CA TRP A 26 8.71 -4.81 -10.82
C TRP A 26 7.24 -5.21 -10.96
N LEU A 27 6.42 -4.46 -11.70
CA LEU A 27 5.01 -4.84 -11.92
C LEU A 27 4.87 -6.19 -12.64
N ALA A 28 5.80 -6.50 -13.56
CA ALA A 28 5.76 -7.72 -14.35
C ALA A 28 6.06 -9.00 -13.56
N GLN A 29 6.92 -8.94 -12.54
CA GLN A 29 7.46 -10.14 -11.86
C GLN A 29 7.74 -9.96 -10.36
N GLY A 30 7.48 -8.79 -9.80
CA GLY A 30 7.71 -8.46 -8.41
C GLY A 30 6.63 -9.02 -7.48
N SER A 31 6.94 -9.03 -6.20
CA SER A 31 6.02 -9.43 -5.14
C SER A 31 6.21 -8.55 -3.91
N ILE A 32 5.15 -8.35 -3.15
CA ILE A 32 5.15 -7.65 -1.87
C ILE A 32 4.38 -8.46 -0.83
N GLN A 33 4.78 -8.30 0.43
CA GLN A 33 3.98 -8.77 1.55
C GLN A 33 3.07 -7.63 2.00
N VAL A 34 1.78 -7.90 2.17
CA VAL A 34 0.81 -6.87 2.58
C VAL A 34 0.01 -7.38 3.77
N GLN A 35 -0.16 -6.54 4.77
CA GLN A 35 -0.98 -6.82 5.95
C GLN A 35 -2.15 -5.84 6.04
N PHE A 36 -3.37 -6.36 5.97
CA PHE A 36 -4.60 -5.61 6.19
C PHE A 36 -4.93 -5.61 7.68
N ARG A 37 -4.76 -4.46 8.34
CA ARG A 37 -4.90 -4.30 9.80
C ARG A 37 -6.29 -3.83 10.21
N LYS A 38 -6.92 -2.99 9.41
CA LYS A 38 -8.27 -2.45 9.67
C LYS A 38 -9.10 -2.41 8.39
N PRO A 39 -10.44 -2.53 8.49
CA PRO A 39 -11.32 -2.42 7.33
C PRO A 39 -11.27 -1.01 6.74
N VAL A 40 -11.47 -0.94 5.43
CA VAL A 40 -11.69 0.29 4.67
C VAL A 40 -13.10 0.26 4.08
N TYR A 41 -13.79 1.39 4.08
CA TYR A 41 -15.16 1.49 3.63
C TYR A 41 -15.31 2.40 2.40
N VAL A 42 -16.30 2.08 1.57
CA VAL A 42 -16.67 2.90 0.42
C VAL A 42 -16.99 4.32 0.88
N GLY A 43 -16.41 5.29 0.17
CA GLY A 43 -16.53 6.73 0.46
C GLY A 43 -15.42 7.29 1.34
N GLU A 44 -14.54 6.46 1.89
CA GLU A 44 -13.35 6.93 2.61
C GLU A 44 -12.27 7.40 1.62
N VAL A 45 -11.68 8.56 1.93
CA VAL A 45 -10.46 9.02 1.26
C VAL A 45 -9.28 8.47 2.03
N LEU A 46 -8.47 7.64 1.37
CA LEU A 46 -7.29 7.04 1.97
C LEU A 46 -6.06 7.89 1.67
N SER A 47 -5.17 8.02 2.66
CA SER A 47 -3.82 8.53 2.46
C SER A 47 -2.85 7.37 2.29
N VAL A 48 -1.94 7.47 1.33
CA VAL A 48 -0.88 6.49 1.09
C VAL A 48 0.46 7.18 1.28
N GLU A 49 1.26 6.67 2.22
CA GLU A 49 2.62 7.14 2.47
C GLU A 49 3.61 6.03 2.16
N SER A 50 4.73 6.39 1.54
CA SER A 50 5.81 5.46 1.25
C SER A 50 7.16 6.00 1.69
N THR A 51 8.02 5.14 2.21
CA THR A 51 9.41 5.47 2.57
C THR A 51 10.33 4.40 2.04
N SER A 52 11.38 4.79 1.32
CA SER A 52 12.43 3.87 0.87
C SER A 52 13.61 3.87 1.84
N LYS A 53 14.21 2.71 2.06
CA LYS A 53 15.47 2.55 2.76
C LYS A 53 16.41 1.72 1.91
N GLU A 54 17.62 2.22 1.71
CA GLU A 54 18.70 1.45 1.10
C GLU A 54 19.56 0.82 2.21
N ASP A 55 19.84 -0.46 2.08
CA ASP A 55 20.68 -1.22 3.02
C ASP A 55 21.49 -2.26 2.24
N LEU A 56 22.81 -2.25 2.39
CA LEU A 56 23.72 -3.16 1.69
C LEU A 56 23.51 -3.25 0.15
N GLY A 57 23.07 -2.15 -0.47
CA GLY A 57 22.80 -2.08 -1.92
C GLY A 57 21.43 -2.62 -2.34
N GLU A 58 20.58 -3.03 -1.39
CA GLU A 58 19.18 -3.37 -1.63
C GLU A 58 18.27 -2.22 -1.21
N VAL A 59 17.33 -1.85 -2.09
CA VAL A 59 16.32 -0.83 -1.80
C VAL A 59 15.03 -1.49 -1.37
N ASN A 60 14.60 -1.20 -0.14
CA ASN A 60 13.34 -1.65 0.43
C ASN A 60 12.35 -0.48 0.43
N LEU A 61 11.10 -0.73 0.03
CA LEU A 61 10.02 0.26 0.09
C LEU A 61 8.99 -0.18 1.12
N TYR A 62 8.68 0.72 2.05
CA TYR A 62 7.63 0.53 3.05
C TYR A 62 6.46 1.43 2.71
N VAL A 63 5.24 0.90 2.79
CA VAL A 63 4.00 1.62 2.49
C VAL A 63 3.05 1.53 3.68
N LYS A 64 2.42 2.65 4.02
CA LYS A 64 1.31 2.71 4.98
C LYS A 64 0.10 3.35 4.32
N VAL A 65 -1.06 2.76 4.54
CA VAL A 65 -2.35 3.31 4.11
C VAL A 65 -3.15 3.70 5.35
N TYR A 66 -3.64 4.93 5.36
CA TYR A 66 -4.41 5.51 6.46
C TYR A 66 -5.84 5.80 6.04
N ASN A 67 -6.79 5.60 6.96
CA ASN A 67 -8.16 6.09 6.81
C ASN A 67 -8.27 7.58 7.21
N PRO A 68 -9.44 8.23 7.01
CA PRO A 68 -9.64 9.63 7.41
C PRO A 68 -9.44 9.92 8.90
N ASP A 69 -9.57 8.90 9.75
CA ASP A 69 -9.36 8.99 11.20
C ASP A 69 -7.86 8.92 11.58
N GLY A 70 -6.96 8.79 10.60
CA GLY A 70 -5.51 8.68 10.81
C GLY A 70 -5.06 7.29 11.25
N GLU A 71 -5.93 6.28 11.20
CA GLU A 71 -5.60 4.92 11.59
C GLU A 71 -4.92 4.16 10.45
N VAL A 72 -3.88 3.39 10.77
CA VAL A 72 -3.20 2.54 9.78
C VAL A 72 -4.07 1.33 9.43
N CYS A 73 -4.58 1.31 8.21
CA CYS A 73 -5.39 0.21 7.69
C CYS A 73 -4.57 -0.85 6.97
N VAL A 74 -3.48 -0.48 6.31
CA VAL A 74 -2.63 -1.42 5.56
C VAL A 74 -1.15 -1.06 5.75
N VAL A 75 -0.30 -2.08 5.83
CA VAL A 75 1.15 -1.93 5.71
C VAL A 75 1.71 -2.90 4.66
N ALA A 76 2.74 -2.48 3.95
CA ALA A 76 3.52 -3.28 3.02
C ALA A 76 5.00 -2.91 3.07
#